data_AF-R1EBJ4-F1
#
_entry.id   AF-R1EBJ4-F1
#
_cell.length_a   1.000
_cell.length_b   1.000
_cell.length_c   1.000
_cell.angle_alpha   90.00
_cell.angle_beta   90.00
_cell.angle_gamma   90.00
#
_symmetry.space_group_name_H-M   'P 1'
#
loop_
_entity.id
_entity.type
_entity.pdbx_description
1 polymer ?
#
loop_
_entity_poly.entity_id
_entity_poly.type
_entity_poly.pdbx_seq_one_letter_code
_entity_poly.pdbx_strand_id
1 'polypeptide(L)'
;MNQACTIAKSAPSDYIHTQCRKRTFWVAYTIDRYLSVVLGRPRHHHDDDIDQDFPDLVNDEDMTADGPSASEPQEDCHVEALVLHAKLAQIIGRTSHDVYATTKHLSTPCRLAAAHRVAADLAAWRAALPHHLGPAIRPKTLAPAFRRQAAALKLAHAHANPLGDWETADWLDLDSSAFGPFFDFSGSPVL
;
A
#
# COMPACT_ATOMS: atom_id res chain seq x y z
N MET A 1 32.19 37.57 20.59
CA MET A 1 31.33 36.45 21.07
C MET A 1 30.62 35.87 19.86
N ASN A 2 31.21 34.88 19.19
CA ASN A 2 30.57 34.17 18.08
C ASN A 2 30.42 32.71 18.51
N GLN A 3 29.24 32.37 19.04
CA GLN A 3 28.90 31.01 19.39
C GLN A 3 28.40 30.32 18.12
N ALA A 4 29.27 29.52 17.50
CA ALA A 4 28.87 28.61 16.44
C ALA A 4 27.86 27.61 17.03
N CYS A 5 26.66 27.56 16.44
CA CYS A 5 25.68 26.53 16.73
C CYS A 5 26.23 25.20 16.21
N THR A 6 26.89 24.44 17.07
CA THR A 6 27.29 23.07 16.79
C THR A 6 26.01 22.24 16.80
N ILE A 7 25.45 21.95 15.62
CA ILE A 7 24.40 20.95 15.47
C ILE A 7 24.98 19.64 16.00
N ALA A 8 24.50 19.19 17.16
CA ALA A 8 24.89 17.91 17.72
C ALA A 8 24.63 16.84 16.65
N LYS A 9 25.67 16.08 16.26
CA LYS A 9 25.49 14.88 15.44
C LYS A 9 24.56 13.96 16.23
N SER A 10 23.34 13.76 15.73
CA SER A 10 22.43 12.75 16.25
C SER A 10 23.18 11.42 16.29
N ALA A 11 22.96 10.61 17.34
CA ALA A 11 23.42 9.23 17.37
C ALA A 11 23.07 8.52 16.05
N PRO A 12 23.88 7.58 15.56
CA PRO A 12 23.53 6.82 14.36
C PRO A 12 22.11 6.29 14.56
N SER A 13 21.20 6.74 13.69
CA SER A 13 19.79 6.37 13.77
C SER A 13 19.74 4.86 13.60
N ASP A 14 19.34 4.16 14.65
CA ASP A 14 19.11 2.73 14.61
C ASP A 14 18.25 2.41 13.37
N TYR A 15 18.78 1.56 12.50
CA TYR A 15 18.15 1.19 11.25
C TYR A 15 16.73 0.68 11.48
N ILE A 16 16.52 -0.06 12.58
CA ILE A 16 15.21 -0.58 12.98
C ILE A 16 14.23 0.56 13.19
N HIS A 17 14.60 1.53 14.03
CA HIS A 17 13.76 2.70 14.30
C HIS A 17 13.45 3.51 13.03
N THR A 18 14.42 3.60 12.11
CA THR A 18 14.26 4.29 10.83
C THR A 18 13.20 3.60 9.97
N GLN A 19 13.31 2.27 9.80
CA GLN A 19 12.35 1.50 9.01
C GLN A 19 10.96 1.48 9.66
N CYS A 20 10.86 1.33 10.99
CA CYS A 20 9.58 1.41 11.69
C CYS A 20 8.86 2.72 11.41
N ARG A 21 9.56 3.87 11.48
CA ARG A 21 8.97 5.19 11.18
C ARG A 21 8.47 5.28 9.74
N LYS A 22 9.27 4.85 8.77
CA LYS A 22 8.86 4.79 7.36
C LYS A 22 7.59 3.97 7.19
N ARG A 23 7.56 2.76 7.76
CA ARG A 23 6.41 1.85 7.66
C ARG A 23 5.17 2.44 8.30
N THR A 24 5.27 3.01 9.51
CA THR A 24 4.15 3.67 10.18
C THR A 24 3.59 4.81 9.35
N PHE A 25 4.46 5.65 8.78
CA PHE A 25 4.03 6.72 7.89
C PHE A 25 3.24 6.20 6.69
N TRP A 26 3.78 5.19 5.98
CA TRP A 26 3.14 4.65 4.78
C TRP A 26 1.85 3.88 5.06
N VAL A 27 1.72 3.25 6.24
CA VAL A 27 0.46 2.67 6.71
C VAL A 27 -0.59 3.78 6.93
N ALA A 28 -0.24 4.82 7.68
CA ALA A 28 -1.14 5.94 7.96
C ALA A 28 -1.58 6.63 6.66
N TYR A 29 -0.63 6.90 5.76
CA TYR A 29 -0.89 7.44 4.42
C TYR A 29 -1.89 6.56 3.65
N THR A 30 -1.65 5.25 3.56
CA THR A 30 -2.53 4.34 2.82
C THR A 30 -3.96 4.35 3.38
N ILE A 31 -4.09 4.28 4.72
CA ILE A 31 -5.39 4.31 5.40
C ILE A 31 -6.11 5.63 5.13
N ASP A 32 -5.45 6.78 5.28
CA ASP A 32 -6.02 8.10 5.01
C ASP A 32 -6.55 8.17 3.57
N ARG A 33 -5.79 7.67 2.59
CA ARG A 33 -6.17 7.70 1.18
C ARG A 33 -7.38 6.84 0.88
N TYR A 34 -7.42 5.62 1.40
CA TYR A 34 -8.56 4.73 1.19
C TYR A 34 -9.81 5.26 1.88
N LEU A 35 -9.71 5.74 3.12
CA LEU A 35 -10.84 6.32 3.84
C LEU A 35 -11.32 7.63 3.21
N SER A 36 -10.43 8.46 2.69
CA SER A 36 -10.80 9.70 2.00
C SER A 36 -11.67 9.42 0.78
N VAL A 37 -11.37 8.38 0.03
CA VAL A 37 -12.15 7.96 -1.16
C VAL A 37 -13.49 7.37 -0.74
N VAL A 38 -13.49 6.44 0.24
CA VAL A 38 -14.70 5.78 0.72
C VAL A 38 -15.68 6.77 1.35
N LEU A 39 -15.16 7.77 2.09
CA LEU A 39 -15.98 8.75 2.81
C LEU A 39 -16.22 10.05 2.02
N GLY A 40 -15.64 10.20 0.83
CA GLY A 40 -15.73 11.41 0.01
C GLY A 40 -15.14 12.66 0.70
N ARG A 41 -14.09 12.49 1.51
CA ARG A 41 -13.45 13.57 2.28
C ARG A 41 -12.18 14.08 1.60
N PRO A 42 -11.81 15.36 1.80
CA PRO A 42 -10.48 15.85 1.44
C PRO A 42 -9.39 15.06 2.18
N ARG A 43 -8.28 14.82 1.49
CA ARG A 43 -7.14 14.07 2.02
C ARG A 43 -6.33 14.91 2.99
N HIS A 44 -5.75 14.28 4.01
CA HIS A 44 -4.86 14.97 4.95
C HIS A 44 -3.43 15.07 4.42
N HIS A 45 -2.97 14.07 3.67
CA HIS A 45 -1.61 14.06 3.09
C HIS A 45 -1.64 14.44 1.61
N HIS A 46 -0.94 15.52 1.26
CA HIS A 46 -0.69 15.91 -0.13
C HIS A 46 0.60 15.26 -0.64
N ASP A 47 0.57 14.68 -1.83
CA ASP A 47 1.71 13.88 -2.33
C ASP A 47 2.97 14.74 -2.54
N ASP A 48 2.80 16.02 -2.87
CA ASP A 48 3.91 16.97 -3.07
C ASP A 48 4.62 17.37 -1.76
N ASP A 49 3.97 17.14 -0.61
CA ASP A 49 4.51 17.46 0.72
C ASP A 49 5.19 16.24 1.39
N ILE A 50 5.25 15.10 0.70
CA ILE A 50 5.84 13.87 1.24
C ILE A 50 7.33 13.81 0.88
N ASP A 51 8.19 13.97 1.88
CA ASP A 51 9.63 13.78 1.80
C ASP A 51 10.10 12.39 2.26
N GLN A 52 9.16 11.56 2.72
CA GLN A 52 9.47 10.25 3.29
C GLN A 52 9.63 9.19 2.20
N ASP A 53 10.83 8.64 2.05
CA ASP A 53 11.07 7.48 1.16
C ASP A 53 10.25 6.24 1.56
N PHE A 54 10.05 5.33 0.61
CA PHE A 54 9.52 4.00 0.90
C PHE A 54 10.42 3.24 1.89
N PRO A 55 9.83 2.35 2.72
CA PRO A 55 10.61 1.45 3.56
C PRO A 55 11.39 0.47 2.68
N ASP A 56 12.52 0.02 3.21
CA ASP A 56 13.30 -1.03 2.56
C ASP A 56 12.55 -2.36 2.63
N LEU A 57 12.70 -3.16 1.57
CA LEU A 57 12.05 -4.47 1.44
C LEU A 57 12.83 -5.53 2.25
N VAL A 58 12.77 -5.40 3.58
CA VAL A 58 13.45 -6.28 4.53
C VAL A 58 12.46 -6.71 5.60
N ASN A 59 12.33 -8.00 5.90
CA ASN A 59 11.46 -8.47 6.96
C ASN A 59 12.02 -8.14 8.34
N ASP A 60 11.17 -8.09 9.36
CA ASP A 60 11.60 -7.75 10.74
C ASP A 60 12.68 -8.70 11.26
N GLU A 61 12.56 -9.99 10.95
CA GLU A 61 13.55 -11.03 11.31
C GLU A 61 14.90 -10.86 10.61
N ASP A 62 14.92 -10.16 9.47
CA ASP A 62 16.10 -9.89 8.66
C ASP A 62 16.69 -8.50 8.94
N MET A 63 16.26 -7.82 10.01
CA MET A 63 16.77 -6.49 10.38
C MET A 63 17.72 -6.55 11.58
N THR A 64 18.77 -5.74 11.51
CA THR A 64 19.69 -5.47 12.62
C THR A 64 19.74 -3.97 12.90
N ALA A 65 20.30 -3.56 14.05
CA ALA A 65 20.42 -2.14 14.39
C ALA A 65 21.28 -1.34 13.39
N ASP A 66 22.19 -2.03 12.70
CA ASP A 66 23.13 -1.43 11.75
C ASP A 66 22.64 -1.52 10.29
N GLY A 67 21.60 -2.29 9.99
CA GLY A 67 21.14 -2.50 8.62
C GLY A 67 20.43 -3.84 8.39
N PRO A 68 20.17 -4.20 7.12
CA PRO A 68 19.73 -5.54 6.76
C PRO A 68 20.74 -6.61 7.19
N SER A 69 20.24 -7.76 7.61
CA SER A 69 21.07 -8.95 7.86
C SER A 69 21.81 -9.37 6.59
N ALA A 70 23.00 -9.94 6.76
CA ALA A 70 23.78 -10.52 5.67
C ALA A 70 23.30 -11.93 5.28
N SER A 71 22.40 -12.54 6.05
CA SER A 71 21.81 -13.85 5.74
C SER A 71 20.82 -13.75 4.59
N GLU A 72 20.71 -14.82 3.80
CA GLU A 72 19.62 -14.92 2.82
C GLU A 72 18.26 -14.97 3.53
N PRO A 73 17.28 -14.17 3.08
CA PRO A 73 15.93 -14.19 3.65
C PRO A 73 15.30 -15.57 3.49
N GLN A 74 14.64 -16.05 4.54
CA GLN A 74 13.96 -17.35 4.53
C GLN A 74 12.58 -17.29 3.84
N GLU A 75 11.97 -16.11 3.80
CA GLU A 75 10.63 -15.89 3.26
C GLU A 75 10.59 -14.68 2.30
N ASP A 76 9.55 -14.63 1.47
CA ASP A 76 9.22 -13.42 0.70
C ASP A 76 9.01 -12.21 1.63
N CYS A 77 9.21 -11.00 1.11
CA CYS A 77 9.15 -9.80 1.94
C CYS A 77 7.71 -9.35 2.22
N HIS A 78 7.29 -9.39 3.49
CA HIS A 78 5.97 -8.94 3.93
C HIS A 78 5.77 -7.43 3.76
N VAL A 79 6.85 -6.65 3.73
CA VAL A 79 6.82 -5.18 3.55
C VAL A 79 6.48 -4.78 2.12
N GLU A 80 6.67 -5.69 1.15
CA GLU A 80 6.38 -5.41 -0.25
C GLU A 80 4.90 -5.09 -0.47
N ALA A 81 3.99 -5.79 0.21
CA ALA A 81 2.57 -5.51 0.17
C ALA A 81 2.24 -4.08 0.63
N LEU A 82 2.92 -3.56 1.67
CA LEU A 82 2.74 -2.19 2.13
C LEU A 82 3.16 -1.18 1.05
N VAL A 83 4.30 -1.39 0.40
CA VAL A 83 4.78 -0.52 -0.68
C VAL A 83 3.81 -0.54 -1.86
N LEU A 84 3.28 -1.71 -2.22
CA LEU A 84 2.29 -1.85 -3.30
C LEU A 84 0.99 -1.11 -2.98
N HIS A 85 0.51 -1.23 -1.74
CA HIS A 85 -0.66 -0.49 -1.24
C HIS A 85 -0.44 1.03 -1.29
N ALA A 86 0.73 1.50 -0.87
CA ALA A 86 1.07 2.92 -0.92
C ALA A 86 1.11 3.46 -2.36
N LYS A 87 1.71 2.71 -3.29
CA LYS A 87 1.72 3.05 -4.74
C LYS A 87 0.31 3.09 -5.32
N LEU A 88 -0.54 2.14 -4.96
CA LEU A 88 -1.95 2.15 -5.36
C LEU A 88 -2.68 3.37 -4.81
N ALA A 89 -2.47 3.70 -3.53
CA ALA A 89 -3.04 4.88 -2.89
C ALA A 89 -2.57 6.21 -3.52
N GLN A 90 -1.33 6.27 -4.02
CA GLN A 90 -0.83 7.39 -4.83
C GLN A 90 -1.59 7.50 -6.16
N ILE A 91 -1.73 6.41 -6.93
CA ILE A 91 -2.52 6.39 -8.17
C ILE A 91 -3.94 6.89 -7.91
N ILE A 92 -4.60 6.38 -6.87
CA ILE A 92 -5.96 6.74 -6.50
C ILE A 92 -6.07 8.23 -6.16
N GLY A 93 -5.16 8.79 -5.36
CA GLY A 93 -5.32 10.18 -4.96
C GLY A 93 -4.84 11.21 -5.99
N ARG A 94 -4.02 10.86 -6.98
CA ARG A 94 -3.82 11.74 -8.15
C ARG A 94 -5.14 12.10 -8.82
N THR A 95 -6.11 11.18 -8.81
CA THR A 95 -7.44 11.37 -9.42
C THR A 95 -8.34 12.30 -8.62
N SER A 96 -8.31 12.18 -7.30
CA SER A 96 -9.19 12.97 -6.44
C SER A 96 -8.74 14.42 -6.33
N HIS A 97 -7.48 14.75 -6.67
CA HIS A 97 -7.08 16.15 -6.83
C HIS A 97 -7.86 16.82 -7.97
N ASP A 98 -7.97 16.16 -9.12
CA ASP A 98 -8.66 16.70 -10.30
C ASP A 98 -10.18 16.78 -10.11
N VAL A 99 -10.78 15.86 -9.35
CA VAL A 99 -12.23 15.80 -9.11
C VAL A 99 -12.68 16.74 -7.98
N TYR A 100 -11.87 16.93 -6.93
CA TYR A 100 -12.23 17.73 -5.76
C TYR A 100 -11.56 19.11 -5.70
N ALA A 101 -10.66 19.46 -6.63
CA ALA A 101 -10.17 20.83 -6.78
C ALA A 101 -11.36 21.76 -7.03
N THR A 102 -11.83 22.39 -5.95
CA THR A 102 -13.12 23.08 -5.81
C THR A 102 -13.22 24.36 -6.65
N THR A 103 -12.27 24.58 -7.56
CA THR A 103 -12.04 25.83 -8.29
C THR A 103 -11.95 25.64 -9.81
N LYS A 104 -11.91 24.40 -10.33
CA LYS A 104 -11.84 24.14 -11.78
C LYS A 104 -13.02 23.29 -12.24
N HIS A 105 -13.93 23.89 -12.99
CA HIS A 105 -14.97 23.16 -13.71
C HIS A 105 -14.32 22.41 -14.88
N LEU A 106 -13.80 21.20 -14.64
CA LEU A 106 -13.23 20.38 -15.70
C LEU A 106 -14.30 20.04 -16.73
N SER A 107 -14.00 20.24 -18.01
CA SER A 107 -14.88 19.84 -19.10
C SER A 107 -15.05 18.31 -19.14
N THR A 108 -16.18 17.83 -19.66
CA THR A 108 -16.44 16.38 -19.79
C THR A 108 -15.32 15.62 -20.50
N PRO A 109 -14.75 16.12 -21.63
CA PRO A 109 -13.60 15.47 -22.26
C PRO A 109 -12.36 15.37 -21.36
N CYS A 110 -12.10 16.40 -20.55
CA CYS A 110 -10.96 16.42 -19.64
C CYS A 110 -11.12 15.40 -18.50
N ARG A 111 -12.35 15.24 -17.98
CA ARG A 111 -12.67 14.20 -16.98
C ARG A 111 -12.54 12.79 -17.56
N LEU A 112 -12.99 12.58 -18.80
CA LEU A 112 -12.85 11.29 -19.50
C LEU A 112 -11.38 10.94 -19.73
N ALA A 113 -10.58 11.91 -20.18
CA ALA A 113 -9.14 11.74 -20.36
C ALA A 113 -8.44 11.41 -19.03
N ALA A 114 -8.84 12.05 -17.93
CA ALA A 114 -8.34 11.72 -16.60
C ALA A 114 -8.70 10.28 -16.20
N ALA A 115 -9.96 9.88 -16.37
CA ALA A 115 -10.40 8.50 -16.08
C ALA A 115 -9.60 7.45 -16.90
N HIS A 116 -9.35 7.71 -18.18
CA HIS A 116 -8.55 6.80 -19.02
C HIS A 116 -7.10 6.67 -18.54
N ARG A 117 -6.46 7.79 -18.17
CA ARG A 117 -5.09 7.76 -17.60
C ARG A 117 -5.04 6.90 -16.34
N VAL A 118 -6.04 7.02 -15.48
CA VAL A 118 -6.12 6.28 -14.22
C VAL A 118 -6.32 4.80 -14.47
N ALA A 119 -7.22 4.45 -15.39
CA ALA A 119 -7.42 3.05 -15.77
C ALA A 119 -6.12 2.43 -16.32
N ALA A 120 -5.36 3.18 -17.12
CA ALA A 120 -4.06 2.74 -17.62
C ALA A 120 -3.01 2.58 -16.50
N ASP A 121 -2.91 3.54 -15.58
CA ASP A 121 -2.03 3.46 -14.41
C ASP A 121 -2.37 2.25 -13.53
N LEU A 122 -3.65 1.98 -13.28
CA LEU A 122 -4.12 0.83 -12.49
C LEU A 122 -3.79 -0.50 -13.19
N ALA A 123 -3.99 -0.57 -14.51
CA ALA A 123 -3.64 -1.75 -15.29
C ALA A 123 -2.13 -2.02 -15.27
N ALA A 124 -1.31 -0.97 -15.45
CA ALA A 124 0.14 -1.06 -15.38
C ALA A 124 0.62 -1.49 -14.00
N TRP A 125 0.05 -0.91 -12.93
CA TRP A 125 0.34 -1.31 -11.56
C TRP A 125 -0.01 -2.78 -11.31
N ARG A 126 -1.16 -3.24 -11.79
CA ARG A 126 -1.59 -4.64 -11.62
C ARG A 126 -0.71 -5.62 -12.39
N ALA A 127 -0.23 -5.24 -13.57
CA ALA A 127 0.70 -6.04 -14.36
C ALA A 127 2.10 -6.14 -13.73
N ALA A 128 2.48 -5.16 -12.90
CA ALA A 128 3.76 -5.11 -12.20
C ALA A 128 3.78 -5.84 -10.85
N LEU A 129 2.68 -6.52 -10.46
CA LEU A 129 2.61 -7.22 -9.18
C LEU A 129 3.60 -8.42 -9.14
N PRO A 130 4.32 -8.61 -8.02
CA PRO A 130 5.14 -9.79 -7.80
C PRO A 130 4.34 -11.09 -7.90
N HIS A 131 5.00 -12.19 -8.28
CA HIS A 131 4.32 -13.48 -8.50
C HIS A 131 3.49 -13.96 -7.28
N HIS A 132 3.99 -13.75 -6.06
CA HIS A 132 3.32 -14.17 -4.82
C HIS A 132 2.12 -13.29 -4.43
N LEU A 133 1.96 -12.09 -5.01
CA LEU A 133 0.81 -11.20 -4.81
C LEU A 133 -0.04 -11.01 -6.09
N GLY A 134 0.45 -11.52 -7.21
CA GLY A 134 -0.17 -11.41 -8.53
C GLY A 134 -1.31 -12.41 -8.76
N PRO A 135 -2.02 -12.28 -9.89
CA PRO A 135 -3.14 -13.16 -10.23
C PRO A 135 -2.73 -14.60 -10.58
N ALA A 136 -1.43 -14.86 -10.81
CA ALA A 136 -0.93 -16.16 -11.25
C ALA A 136 -1.00 -17.24 -10.17
N ILE A 137 -0.95 -16.87 -8.88
CA ILE A 137 -0.95 -17.82 -7.77
C ILE A 137 -2.32 -17.82 -7.09
N ARG A 138 -2.90 -19.02 -6.91
CA ARG A 138 -4.17 -19.20 -6.22
C ARG A 138 -4.02 -18.80 -4.75
N PRO A 139 -4.84 -17.88 -4.21
CA PRO A 139 -4.67 -17.42 -2.82
C PRO A 139 -4.69 -18.53 -1.76
N LYS A 140 -5.38 -19.65 -2.05
CA LYS A 140 -5.45 -20.83 -1.19
C LYS A 140 -4.09 -21.54 -1.03
N THR A 141 -3.16 -21.38 -1.96
CA THR A 141 -1.81 -21.98 -1.89
C THR A 141 -0.80 -21.07 -1.20
N LEU A 142 -1.15 -19.81 -0.93
CA LEU A 142 -0.30 -18.88 -0.21
C LEU A 142 -0.37 -19.14 1.30
N ALA A 143 0.75 -18.86 1.98
CA ALA A 143 0.75 -18.77 3.43
C ALA A 143 -0.24 -17.70 3.91
N PRO A 144 -0.82 -17.83 5.13
CA PRO A 144 -1.93 -16.99 5.56
C PRO A 144 -1.68 -15.48 5.50
N ALA A 145 -0.46 -15.03 5.79
CA ALA A 145 -0.08 -13.62 5.72
C ALA A 145 -0.19 -13.06 4.30
N PHE A 146 0.43 -13.72 3.32
CA PHE A 146 0.39 -13.32 1.91
C PHE A 146 -1.01 -13.45 1.30
N ARG A 147 -1.82 -14.40 1.77
CA ARG A 147 -3.23 -14.50 1.35
C ARG A 147 -4.01 -13.24 1.71
N ARG A 148 -3.87 -12.74 2.94
CA ARG A 148 -4.54 -11.51 3.39
C ARG A 148 -4.06 -10.29 2.59
N GLN A 149 -2.75 -10.19 2.35
CA GLN A 149 -2.16 -9.11 1.55
C GLN A 149 -2.68 -9.11 0.12
N ALA A 150 -2.67 -10.27 -0.55
CA ALA A 150 -3.19 -10.41 -1.90
C ALA A 150 -4.69 -10.08 -1.99
N ALA A 151 -5.49 -10.52 -1.02
CA ALA A 151 -6.92 -10.18 -0.95
C ALA A 151 -7.15 -8.68 -0.75
N ALA A 152 -6.41 -8.04 0.17
CA ALA A 152 -6.51 -6.61 0.44
C ALA A 152 -6.11 -5.76 -0.79
N LEU A 153 -5.02 -6.14 -1.49
CA LEU A 153 -4.59 -5.48 -2.73
C LEU A 153 -5.64 -5.62 -3.84
N LYS A 154 -6.24 -6.80 -4.00
CA LYS A 154 -7.31 -7.02 -4.98
C LYS A 154 -8.54 -6.16 -4.68
N LEU A 155 -8.98 -6.14 -3.42
CA LEU A 155 -10.13 -5.33 -3.00
C LEU A 155 -9.87 -3.84 -3.21
N ALA A 156 -8.71 -3.34 -2.80
CA ALA A 156 -8.33 -1.94 -2.99
C ALA A 156 -8.28 -1.55 -4.48
N HIS A 157 -7.73 -2.41 -5.33
CA HIS A 157 -7.71 -2.19 -6.77
C HIS A 157 -9.12 -2.18 -7.37
N ALA A 158 -10.00 -3.07 -6.93
CA ALA A 158 -11.40 -3.11 -7.38
C ALA A 158 -12.14 -1.82 -7.01
N HIS A 159 -11.97 -1.31 -5.79
CA HIS A 159 -12.54 -0.02 -5.38
C HIS A 159 -12.00 1.16 -6.20
N ALA A 160 -10.76 1.09 -6.68
CA ALA A 160 -10.16 2.13 -7.50
C ALA A 160 -10.65 2.15 -8.95
N ASN A 161 -11.15 1.02 -9.47
CA ASN A 161 -11.58 0.88 -10.85
C ASN A 161 -13.08 0.52 -10.98
N PRO A 162 -14.00 1.49 -10.81
CA PRO A 162 -15.43 1.25 -10.95
C PRO A 162 -15.87 0.94 -12.40
N LEU A 163 -14.99 1.11 -13.39
CA LEU A 163 -15.27 0.91 -14.82
C LEU A 163 -14.75 -0.42 -15.37
N GLY A 164 -14.08 -1.23 -14.55
CA GLY A 164 -13.65 -2.58 -14.93
C GLY A 164 -14.83 -3.53 -14.90
N ASP A 165 -15.16 -4.10 -16.06
CA ASP A 165 -16.14 -5.17 -16.21
C ASP A 165 -15.87 -6.28 -15.19
N TRP A 166 -16.80 -6.45 -14.26
CA TRP A 166 -16.74 -7.43 -13.20
C TRP A 166 -17.63 -8.60 -13.62
N GLU A 167 -17.05 -9.75 -13.94
CA GLU A 167 -17.85 -10.97 -13.87
C GLU A 167 -18.01 -11.34 -12.39
N THR A 168 -19.26 -11.54 -11.99
CA THR A 168 -19.77 -11.93 -10.66
C THR A 168 -19.11 -13.13 -9.99
N ALA A 169 -18.18 -13.83 -10.66
CA ALA A 169 -17.56 -15.07 -10.20
C ALA A 169 -16.46 -14.87 -9.14
N ASP A 170 -15.79 -13.73 -9.10
CA ASP A 170 -14.62 -13.50 -8.22
C ASP A 170 -15.01 -13.17 -6.75
N TRP A 171 -16.25 -12.76 -6.49
CA TRP A 171 -16.72 -12.39 -5.15
C TRP A 171 -16.82 -13.58 -4.19
N LEU A 172 -17.29 -14.75 -4.67
CA LEU A 172 -17.47 -15.96 -3.85
C LEU A 172 -16.13 -16.57 -3.41
N ASP A 173 -15.10 -16.44 -4.24
CA ASP A 173 -13.74 -16.89 -3.92
C ASP A 173 -13.01 -15.92 -2.96
N LEU A 174 -13.35 -14.63 -3.00
CA LEU A 174 -12.80 -13.60 -2.10
C LEU A 174 -13.32 -13.77 -0.66
N ASP A 175 -14.63 -13.92 -0.46
CA ASP A 175 -15.23 -14.09 0.88
C ASP A 175 -14.74 -15.35 1.58
N SER A 176 -14.59 -16.44 0.83
CA SER A 176 -14.10 -17.72 1.37
C SER A 176 -12.62 -17.68 1.78
N SER A 177 -11.83 -16.74 1.27
CA SER A 177 -10.37 -16.67 1.52
C SER A 177 -9.94 -15.51 2.41
N ALA A 178 -10.73 -14.44 2.49
CA ALA A 178 -10.50 -13.28 3.35
C ALA A 178 -11.05 -13.47 4.78
N PHE A 179 -12.11 -14.27 4.95
CA PHE A 179 -12.81 -14.48 6.23
C PHE A 179 -12.87 -15.96 6.66
N GLY A 180 -11.89 -16.77 6.25
CA GLY A 180 -11.66 -18.07 6.88
C GLY A 180 -11.38 -17.89 8.39
N PRO A 181 -11.62 -18.92 9.22
CA PRO A 181 -11.57 -18.76 10.68
C PRO A 181 -10.26 -18.11 11.11
N PHE A 182 -10.36 -17.05 11.91
CA PHE A 182 -9.22 -16.40 12.54
C PHE A 182 -8.56 -17.43 13.45
N PHE A 183 -7.37 -17.91 13.07
CA PHE A 183 -6.54 -18.73 13.96
C PHE A 183 -5.66 -17.81 14.78
N ASP A 184 -5.65 -18.00 16.10
CA ASP A 184 -4.66 -17.34 16.94
C ASP A 184 -3.25 -17.91 16.68
N PHE A 185 -2.23 -17.27 17.25
CA PHE A 185 -0.83 -17.71 17.14
C PHE A 185 -0.56 -19.12 17.71
N SER A 186 -1.57 -19.75 18.35
CA SER A 186 -1.54 -21.12 18.89
C SER A 186 -2.36 -22.12 18.06
N GLY A 187 -2.87 -21.72 16.89
CA GLY A 187 -3.55 -22.62 15.95
C GLY A 187 -4.97 -23.00 16.38
N SER A 188 -5.58 -22.29 17.34
CA SER A 188 -6.97 -22.54 17.74
C SER A 188 -7.92 -21.57 17.04
N PRO A 189 -9.10 -22.05 16.57
CA PRO A 189 -10.11 -21.19 15.98
C PRO A 189 -10.71 -20.26 17.05
N VAL A 190 -10.73 -18.96 16.77
CA VAL A 190 -11.50 -17.99 17.56
C VAL A 190 -12.92 -17.97 16.99
N LEU A 191 -13.91 -18.26 17.83
CA LEU A 191 -15.34 -18.35 17.49
C LEU A 191 -15.87 -17.14 16.71
#